data_AF-A0A0D6A4U8-F1
#
_entry.id   AF-A0A0D6A4U8-F1
#
_cell.length_a   1.000
_cell.length_b   1.000
_cell.length_c   1.000
_cell.angle_alpha   90.00
_cell.angle_beta   90.00
_cell.angle_gamma   90.00
#
_symmetry.space_group_name_H-M   'P 1'
#
loop_
_entity.id
_entity.type
_entity.pdbx_description
1 polymer ?
#
loop_
_entity_poly.entity_id
_entity_poly.type
_entity_poly.pdbx_seq_one_letter_code
_entity_poly.pdbx_strand_id
1 'polypeptide(L)'
;MSCLTAVILISAHLGTGWKTVLFGGLFEGTLLTVTPALCQPFMRKITGGDTVAMGHTGNIGYAISGLMGKLFGNPKKTTEDLKIPKSLGFLRDSTVSITLLMSIVYIILAIIAGPHFVETKLSSGTNYIVYALTQAGTFAARFVVVLQGVRMILAEIIPAFQGIATKLVPNSKPALDVPIIFPYAPNAVLLGFFVSFIVGTLSMLLMVILKTTVIIPGVVGHFFCGAAAGIYGNSTGGRRGAVIGSAVNGLLISWLPLLILPVLGNLKMAASTFADTDYLIPGILLGKLGQAGPTAIICGILAFVVIIFALSFYLNSRDKRRKAMSSEKN
;
A
#
# COMPACT_ATOMS: atom_id res chain seq x y z
N MET A 1 -12.08 -4.86 -2.18
CA MET A 1 -12.66 -4.63 -0.82
C MET A 1 -14.05 -5.25 -0.70
N SER A 2 -14.98 -4.91 -1.59
CA SER A 2 -16.41 -5.32 -1.51
C SER A 2 -16.65 -6.80 -1.34
N CYS A 3 -15.91 -7.65 -2.06
CA CYS A 3 -16.03 -9.10 -1.89
C CYS A 3 -15.62 -9.57 -0.49
N LEU A 4 -14.55 -9.02 0.09
CA LEU A 4 -14.11 -9.38 1.45
C LEU A 4 -15.13 -8.94 2.49
N THR A 5 -15.59 -7.69 2.42
CA THR A 5 -16.62 -7.19 3.34
C THR A 5 -17.87 -8.04 3.25
N ALA A 6 -18.34 -8.34 2.04
CA ALA A 6 -19.51 -9.19 1.85
C ALA A 6 -19.32 -10.58 2.47
N VAL A 7 -18.16 -11.22 2.26
CA VAL A 7 -17.87 -12.54 2.85
C VAL A 7 -17.89 -12.49 4.37
N ILE A 8 -17.33 -11.44 4.99
CA ILE A 8 -17.34 -11.27 6.43
C ILE A 8 -18.78 -11.09 6.95
N LEU A 9 -19.60 -10.25 6.29
CA LEU A 9 -20.99 -10.03 6.68
C LEU A 9 -21.83 -11.31 6.52
N ILE A 10 -21.66 -12.05 5.42
CA ILE A 10 -22.35 -13.32 5.20
C ILE A 10 -21.94 -14.34 6.27
N SER A 11 -20.64 -14.43 6.58
CA SER A 11 -20.11 -15.31 7.63
C SER A 11 -20.62 -14.92 9.03
N ALA A 12 -20.99 -13.66 9.23
CA ALA A 12 -21.64 -13.15 10.43
C ALA A 12 -23.17 -13.34 10.44
N HIS A 13 -23.72 -14.18 9.55
CA HIS A 13 -25.15 -14.52 9.44
C HIS A 13 -26.05 -13.35 9.04
N LEU A 14 -25.51 -12.32 8.36
CA LEU A 14 -26.32 -11.22 7.80
C LEU A 14 -27.13 -11.63 6.56
N GLY A 15 -26.78 -12.77 5.95
CA GLY A 15 -27.38 -13.30 4.73
C GLY A 15 -26.82 -12.68 3.45
N THR A 16 -27.36 -13.09 2.30
CA THR A 16 -26.92 -12.64 0.96
C THR A 16 -27.83 -11.54 0.36
N GLY A 17 -28.80 -11.06 1.14
CA GLY A 17 -29.81 -10.10 0.68
C GLY A 17 -29.41 -8.63 0.85
N TRP A 18 -30.41 -7.75 0.74
CA TRP A 18 -30.23 -6.28 0.73
C TRP A 18 -29.51 -5.72 1.96
N LYS A 19 -29.63 -6.36 3.14
CA LYS A 19 -28.93 -5.93 4.36
C LYS A 19 -27.41 -5.93 4.18
N THR A 20 -26.87 -6.98 3.58
CA THR A 20 -25.43 -7.10 3.30
C THR A 20 -24.97 -6.06 2.30
N VAL A 21 -25.76 -5.78 1.27
CA VAL A 21 -25.47 -4.73 0.30
C VAL A 21 -25.46 -3.35 0.96
N LEU A 22 -26.50 -3.04 1.76
CA LEU A 22 -26.63 -1.74 2.40
C LEU A 22 -25.54 -1.49 3.44
N PHE A 23 -25.38 -2.40 4.41
CA PHE A 23 -24.42 -2.21 5.50
C PHE A 23 -22.98 -2.40 5.03
N GLY A 24 -22.74 -3.31 4.08
CA GLY A 24 -21.45 -3.42 3.39
C GLY A 24 -21.10 -2.14 2.66
N GLY A 25 -22.02 -1.60 1.86
CA GLY A 25 -21.82 -0.34 1.14
C GLY A 25 -21.56 0.86 2.06
N LEU A 26 -22.30 0.97 3.17
CA LEU A 26 -22.08 2.03 4.17
C LEU A 26 -20.70 1.92 4.83
N PHE A 27 -20.32 0.72 5.25
CA PHE A 27 -19.01 0.46 5.83
C PHE A 27 -17.89 0.81 4.86
N GLU A 28 -17.98 0.32 3.62
CA GLU A 28 -16.95 0.52 2.61
C GLU A 28 -16.86 1.94 2.10
N GLY A 29 -17.99 2.60 1.81
CA GLY A 29 -17.99 4.00 1.40
C GLY A 29 -17.36 4.92 2.45
N THR A 30 -17.61 4.61 3.73
CA THR A 30 -16.99 5.34 4.85
C THR A 30 -15.49 5.01 4.95
N LEU A 31 -15.12 3.73 4.93
CA LEU A 31 -13.73 3.28 5.04
C LEU A 31 -12.87 3.85 3.91
N LEU A 32 -13.33 3.75 2.66
CA LEU A 32 -12.64 4.23 1.46
C LEU A 32 -12.61 5.76 1.36
N THR A 33 -13.31 6.48 2.23
CA THR A 33 -13.15 7.93 2.42
C THR A 33 -12.08 8.22 3.48
N VAL A 34 -12.06 7.43 4.55
CA VAL A 34 -11.17 7.64 5.71
C VAL A 34 -9.73 7.24 5.39
N THR A 35 -9.49 6.08 4.78
CA THR A 35 -8.10 5.62 4.61
C THR A 35 -7.28 6.49 3.66
N PRO A 36 -7.81 7.03 2.53
CA PRO A 36 -7.09 8.05 1.76
C PRO A 36 -6.81 9.32 2.58
N ALA A 37 -7.74 9.74 3.44
CA ALA A 37 -7.57 10.92 4.28
C ALA A 37 -6.44 10.75 5.31
N LEU A 38 -6.22 9.54 5.84
CA LEU A 38 -5.08 9.21 6.71
C LEU A 38 -3.74 9.40 5.98
N CYS A 39 -3.71 9.07 4.69
CA CYS A 39 -2.54 9.22 3.83
C CYS A 39 -2.28 10.67 3.40
N GLN A 40 -3.31 11.53 3.37
CA GLN A 40 -3.23 12.84 2.73
C GLN A 40 -2.12 13.77 3.28
N PRO A 41 -1.83 13.83 4.59
CA PRO A 41 -0.72 14.64 5.10
C PRO A 41 0.65 14.23 4.54
N PHE A 42 0.84 12.95 4.23
CA PHE A 42 2.06 12.41 3.62
C PHE A 42 2.04 12.60 2.11
N MET A 43 0.88 12.39 1.46
CA MET A 43 0.71 12.68 0.03
C MET A 43 1.13 14.10 -0.31
N ARG A 44 0.73 15.10 0.50
CA ARG A 44 1.14 16.50 0.30
C ARG A 44 2.65 16.70 0.30
N LYS A 45 3.38 15.94 1.12
CA LYS A 45 4.85 15.98 1.16
C LYS A 45 5.48 15.26 -0.02
N ILE A 46 4.87 14.17 -0.47
CA ILE A 46 5.35 13.37 -1.61
C ILE A 46 5.16 14.14 -2.91
N THR A 47 3.97 14.70 -3.12
CA THR A 47 3.59 15.33 -4.39
C THR A 47 3.91 16.82 -4.45
N GLY A 48 4.19 17.45 -3.31
CA GLY A 48 4.35 18.91 -3.20
C GLY A 48 3.04 19.69 -3.36
N GLY A 49 1.89 19.02 -3.41
CA GLY A 49 0.59 19.64 -3.61
C GLY A 49 -0.56 18.87 -2.98
N ASP A 50 -1.79 19.37 -3.11
CA ASP A 50 -3.00 18.76 -2.53
C ASP A 50 -4.02 18.37 -3.60
N THR A 51 -3.58 18.02 -4.81
CA THR A 51 -4.46 17.80 -5.98
C THR A 51 -4.96 16.37 -6.13
N VAL A 52 -4.24 15.39 -5.58
CA VAL A 52 -4.56 13.96 -5.66
C VAL A 52 -4.50 13.30 -4.28
N ALA A 53 -5.25 12.22 -4.11
CA ALA A 53 -5.25 11.38 -2.91
C ALA A 53 -4.84 9.94 -3.25
N MET A 54 -4.49 9.17 -2.22
CA MET A 54 -4.13 7.76 -2.38
C MET A 54 -5.37 6.86 -2.27
N GLY A 55 -5.74 6.23 -3.38
CA GLY A 55 -6.89 5.33 -3.50
C GLY A 55 -6.49 3.88 -3.65
N HIS A 56 -5.77 3.33 -2.68
CA HIS A 56 -5.33 1.93 -2.68
C HIS A 56 -5.73 1.21 -1.37
N THR A 57 -5.57 -0.10 -1.32
CA THR A 57 -5.97 -0.94 -0.18
C THR A 57 -4.87 -1.14 0.87
N GLY A 58 -3.75 -0.43 0.74
CA GLY A 58 -2.65 -0.42 1.72
C GLY A 58 -2.51 0.88 2.52
N ASN A 59 -3.48 1.78 2.44
CA ASN A 59 -3.37 3.15 2.97
C ASN A 59 -3.03 3.21 4.46
N ILE A 60 -3.62 2.33 5.28
CA ILE A 60 -3.33 2.30 6.73
C ILE A 60 -1.85 1.99 6.96
N GLY A 61 -1.30 0.99 6.25
CA GLY A 61 0.12 0.65 6.30
C GLY A 61 1.02 1.78 5.81
N TYR A 62 0.61 2.51 4.78
CA TYR A 62 1.36 3.64 4.24
C TYR A 62 1.38 4.81 5.23
N ALA A 63 0.25 5.12 5.85
CA ALA A 63 0.16 6.13 6.89
C ALA A 63 1.02 5.76 8.12
N ILE A 64 0.97 4.49 8.56
CA ILE A 64 1.85 3.97 9.62
C ILE A 64 3.32 4.13 9.22
N SER A 65 3.68 3.78 7.98
CA SER A 65 5.04 3.95 7.46
C SER A 65 5.50 5.41 7.53
N GLY A 66 4.67 6.35 7.09
CA GLY A 66 4.95 7.78 7.21
C GLY A 66 5.07 8.25 8.67
N LEU A 67 4.31 7.68 9.60
CA LEU A 67 4.48 7.95 11.03
C LEU A 67 5.79 7.41 11.58
N MET A 68 6.18 6.18 11.20
CA MET A 68 7.46 5.58 11.60
C MET A 68 8.64 6.38 11.06
N GLY A 69 8.55 6.88 9.82
CA GLY A 69 9.52 7.79 9.25
C GLY A 69 9.65 9.10 10.04
N LYS A 70 8.52 9.68 10.47
CA LYS A 70 8.52 10.88 11.33
C LYS A 70 9.13 10.63 12.71
N LEU A 71 8.89 9.47 13.31
CA LEU A 71 9.35 9.13 14.67
C LEU A 71 10.84 8.76 14.72
N PHE A 72 11.31 7.97 13.75
CA PHE A 72 12.63 7.35 13.82
C PHE A 72 13.59 7.78 12.70
N GLY A 73 13.09 8.48 11.68
CA GLY A 73 13.88 8.87 10.51
C GLY A 73 14.52 10.25 10.59
N ASN A 74 15.11 10.67 9.47
CA ASN A 74 15.62 12.02 9.26
C ASN A 74 15.26 12.49 7.84
N PRO A 75 14.32 13.44 7.69
CA PRO A 75 13.84 13.89 6.37
C PRO A 75 14.93 14.54 5.51
N LYS A 76 16.01 15.06 6.11
CA LYS A 76 17.13 15.67 5.36
C LYS A 76 17.96 14.65 4.57
N LYS A 77 17.84 13.36 4.89
CA LYS A 77 18.60 12.28 4.24
C LYS A 77 17.70 11.46 3.32
N THR A 78 17.08 12.10 2.32
CA THR A 78 16.21 11.42 1.35
C THR A 78 16.94 10.34 0.54
N THR A 79 16.21 9.30 0.11
CA THR A 79 16.68 8.29 -0.85
C THR A 79 17.03 8.89 -2.20
N GLU A 80 16.45 10.04 -2.56
CA GLU A 80 16.63 10.65 -3.87
C GLU A 80 17.88 11.56 -3.97
N ASP A 81 18.45 11.97 -2.83
CA ASP A 81 19.65 12.84 -2.77
C ASP A 81 20.91 12.01 -2.48
N LEU A 82 21.15 10.99 -3.30
CA LEU A 82 22.36 10.18 -3.24
C LEU A 82 23.49 10.89 -4.00
N LYS A 83 24.54 11.29 -3.28
CA LYS A 83 25.78 11.81 -3.87
C LYS A 83 26.57 10.66 -4.47
N ILE A 84 26.33 10.37 -5.75
CA ILE A 84 27.02 9.32 -6.49
C ILE A 84 28.33 9.89 -7.07
N PRO A 85 29.50 9.25 -6.85
CA PRO A 85 30.76 9.70 -7.42
C PRO A 85 30.69 9.71 -8.96
N LYS A 86 31.42 10.62 -9.61
CA LYS A 86 31.32 10.83 -11.08
C LYS A 86 31.52 9.55 -11.89
N SER A 87 32.39 8.64 -11.45
CA SER A 87 32.65 7.35 -12.10
C SER A 87 31.44 6.41 -12.13
N LEU A 88 30.50 6.57 -11.19
CA LEU A 88 29.26 5.82 -11.11
C LEU A 88 28.06 6.66 -11.56
N GLY A 89 28.28 7.73 -12.33
CA GLY A 89 27.24 8.67 -12.74
C GLY A 89 26.04 8.04 -13.45
N PHE A 90 26.23 6.90 -14.11
CA PHE A 90 25.15 6.12 -14.74
C PHE A 90 24.10 5.62 -13.73
N LEU A 91 24.46 5.43 -12.45
CA LEU A 91 23.52 5.06 -11.38
C LEU A 91 22.55 6.19 -11.02
N ARG A 92 22.73 7.39 -11.57
CA ARG A 92 21.77 8.49 -11.44
C ARG A 92 20.55 8.28 -12.35
N ASP A 93 20.68 7.46 -13.40
CA ASP A 93 19.53 7.03 -14.19
C ASP A 93 18.77 5.94 -13.42
N SER A 94 17.50 6.20 -13.13
CA SER A 94 16.67 5.26 -12.37
C SER A 94 16.48 3.93 -13.10
N THR A 95 16.37 3.94 -14.43
CA THR A 95 16.19 2.72 -15.23
C THR A 95 17.42 1.82 -15.15
N VAL A 96 18.61 2.42 -15.25
CA VAL A 96 19.87 1.68 -15.11
C VAL A 96 20.03 1.13 -13.69
N SER A 97 19.76 1.95 -12.68
CA SER A 97 19.82 1.52 -11.27
C SER A 97 18.82 0.41 -10.95
N ILE A 98 17.59 0.48 -11.46
CA ILE A 98 16.59 -0.58 -11.31
C ILE A 98 17.07 -1.87 -11.98
N THR A 99 17.58 -1.77 -13.21
CA THR A 99 18.07 -2.94 -13.95
C THR A 99 19.18 -3.64 -13.18
N LEU A 100 20.19 -2.90 -12.69
CA LEU A 100 21.30 -3.47 -11.93
C LEU A 100 20.85 -4.10 -10.62
N LEU A 101 19.96 -3.43 -9.89
CA LEU A 101 19.43 -3.95 -8.63
C LEU A 101 18.63 -5.23 -8.85
N MET A 102 17.77 -5.27 -9.87
CA MET A 102 17.01 -6.48 -10.21
C MET A 102 17.91 -7.61 -10.72
N SER A 103 18.99 -7.29 -11.44
CA SER A 103 19.96 -8.28 -11.87
C SER A 103 20.58 -9.00 -10.68
N ILE A 104 21.03 -8.26 -9.66
CA ILE A 104 21.58 -8.85 -8.44
C ILE A 104 20.55 -9.80 -7.79
N VAL A 105 19.31 -9.34 -7.67
CA VAL A 105 18.23 -10.10 -7.02
C VAL A 105 17.88 -11.36 -7.79
N TYR A 106 17.62 -11.26 -9.09
CA TYR A 106 17.26 -12.43 -9.89
C TYR A 106 18.43 -13.40 -10.05
N ILE A 107 19.67 -12.93 -10.08
CA ILE A 107 20.84 -13.83 -10.06
C ILE A 107 20.89 -14.62 -8.76
N ILE A 108 20.74 -13.97 -7.60
CA ILE A 108 20.71 -14.67 -6.30
C ILE A 108 19.58 -15.70 -6.28
N LEU A 109 18.38 -15.33 -6.73
CA LEU A 109 17.25 -16.25 -6.79
C LEU A 109 17.48 -17.42 -7.75
N ALA A 110 18.09 -17.18 -8.91
CA ALA A 110 18.41 -18.22 -9.89
C ALA A 110 19.49 -19.19 -9.36
N ILE A 111 20.48 -18.68 -8.60
CA ILE A 111 21.49 -19.50 -7.93
C ILE A 111 20.84 -20.39 -6.86
N ILE A 112 19.96 -19.82 -6.02
CA ILE A 112 19.25 -20.56 -4.96
C ILE A 112 18.31 -21.62 -5.54
N ALA A 113 17.58 -21.29 -6.62
CA ALA A 113 16.69 -22.24 -7.30
C ALA A 113 17.47 -23.38 -8.00
N GLY A 114 18.71 -23.12 -8.38
CA GLY A 114 19.60 -24.08 -9.02
C GLY A 114 19.51 -24.03 -10.56
N PRO A 115 20.65 -24.18 -11.27
CA PRO A 115 20.68 -24.09 -12.74
C PRO A 115 19.72 -25.05 -13.43
N HIS A 116 19.68 -26.31 -13.00
CA HIS A 116 18.82 -27.33 -13.60
C HIS A 116 17.33 -26.98 -13.53
N PHE A 117 16.86 -26.44 -12.41
CA PHE A 117 15.45 -26.05 -12.26
C PHE A 117 15.11 -24.89 -13.19
N VAL A 118 15.94 -23.85 -13.21
CA VAL A 118 15.72 -22.67 -14.07
C VAL A 118 15.75 -23.08 -15.55
N GLU A 119 16.76 -23.85 -15.96
CA GLU A 119 16.98 -24.23 -17.35
C GLU A 119 15.89 -25.15 -17.90
N THR A 120 15.40 -26.09 -17.09
CA THR A 120 14.38 -27.04 -17.54
C THR A 120 12.95 -26.56 -17.35
N LYS A 121 12.67 -25.65 -16.39
CA LYS A 121 11.31 -25.25 -16.03
C LYS A 121 10.96 -23.80 -16.36
N LEU A 122 11.91 -22.89 -16.45
CA LEU A 122 11.63 -21.45 -16.53
C LEU A 122 12.21 -20.76 -17.77
N SER A 123 13.43 -21.13 -18.18
CA SER A 123 14.17 -20.43 -19.22
C SER A 123 14.20 -21.13 -20.58
N SER A 124 13.47 -22.25 -20.70
CA SER A 124 13.38 -23.05 -21.93
C SER A 124 14.76 -23.43 -22.49
N GLY A 125 15.69 -23.84 -21.63
CA GLY A 125 17.05 -24.24 -21.98
C GLY A 125 18.08 -23.10 -22.05
N THR A 126 17.69 -21.85 -21.83
CA THR A 126 18.63 -20.72 -21.76
C THR A 126 19.40 -20.74 -20.44
N ASN A 127 20.70 -20.47 -20.44
CA ASN A 127 21.52 -20.42 -19.22
C ASN A 127 20.85 -19.59 -18.10
N TYR A 128 20.86 -20.13 -16.88
CA TYR A 128 20.14 -19.54 -15.74
C TYR A 128 20.55 -18.09 -15.39
N ILE A 129 21.82 -17.71 -15.58
CA ILE A 129 22.30 -16.33 -15.33
C ILE A 129 21.82 -15.39 -16.44
N VAL A 130 21.92 -15.82 -17.70
CA VAL A 130 21.43 -15.03 -18.84
C VAL A 130 19.92 -14.82 -18.73
N TYR A 131 19.18 -15.85 -18.31
CA TYR A 131 17.76 -15.74 -18.04
C TYR A 131 17.48 -14.73 -16.92
N ALA A 132 18.20 -14.80 -15.80
CA ALA A 132 18.05 -13.85 -14.69
C ALA A 132 18.30 -12.40 -15.11
N LEU A 133 19.36 -12.14 -15.90
CA LEU A 133 19.67 -10.83 -16.46
C LEU A 133 18.56 -10.34 -17.42
N THR A 134 18.02 -11.25 -18.25
CA THR A 134 16.92 -10.94 -19.17
C THR A 134 15.64 -10.58 -18.39
N GLN A 135 15.33 -11.30 -17.32
CA GLN A 135 14.20 -10.97 -16.44
C GLN A 135 14.41 -9.62 -15.75
N ALA A 136 15.62 -9.29 -15.32
CA ALA A 136 15.94 -8.01 -14.71
C ALA A 136 15.73 -6.83 -15.68
N GLY A 137 16.24 -6.95 -16.91
CA GLY A 137 16.00 -5.96 -17.96
C GLY A 137 14.52 -5.83 -18.33
N THR A 138 13.81 -6.96 -18.42
CA THR A 138 12.36 -6.99 -18.67
C THR A 138 11.58 -6.29 -17.56
N PHE A 139 11.96 -6.51 -16.30
CA PHE A 139 11.36 -5.83 -15.16
C PHE A 139 11.55 -4.31 -15.25
N ALA A 140 12.78 -3.86 -15.51
CA ALA A 140 13.08 -2.44 -15.65
C ALA A 140 12.29 -1.81 -16.80
N ALA A 141 12.20 -2.48 -17.96
CA ALA A 141 11.41 -2.03 -19.10
C ALA A 141 9.92 -1.89 -18.75
N ARG A 142 9.34 -2.90 -18.10
CA ARG A 142 7.94 -2.85 -17.61
C ARG A 142 7.73 -1.71 -16.63
N PHE A 143 8.69 -1.47 -15.74
CA PHE A 143 8.60 -0.37 -14.77
C PHE A 143 8.65 1.00 -15.44
N VAL A 144 9.50 1.19 -16.46
CA VAL A 144 9.51 2.43 -17.26
C VAL A 144 8.15 2.66 -17.93
N VAL A 145 7.55 1.62 -18.51
CA VAL A 145 6.19 1.73 -19.09
C VAL A 145 5.17 2.17 -18.04
N VAL A 146 5.25 1.64 -16.81
CA VAL A 146 4.39 2.09 -15.69
C VAL A 146 4.63 3.57 -15.38
N LEU A 147 5.88 4.03 -15.27
CA LEU A 147 6.18 5.44 -14.99
C LEU A 147 5.64 6.38 -16.08
N GLN A 148 5.78 5.99 -17.35
CA GLN A 148 5.26 6.75 -18.49
C GLN A 148 3.73 6.82 -18.47
N GLY A 149 3.07 5.66 -18.26
CA GLY A 149 1.62 5.58 -18.19
C GLY A 149 1.02 6.39 -17.03
N VAL A 150 1.67 6.34 -15.86
CA VAL A 150 1.25 7.14 -14.69
C VAL A 150 1.29 8.63 -14.99
N ARG A 151 2.38 9.13 -15.59
CA ARG A 151 2.51 10.56 -15.92
C ARG A 151 1.43 11.00 -16.90
N MET A 152 1.15 10.18 -17.91
CA MET A 152 0.07 10.42 -18.87
C MET A 152 -1.30 10.48 -18.19
N ILE A 153 -1.62 9.49 -17.35
CA ILE A 153 -2.91 9.44 -16.64
C ILE A 153 -3.08 10.64 -15.71
N LEU A 154 -2.04 11.04 -14.96
CA LEU A 154 -2.12 12.19 -14.07
C LEU A 154 -2.36 13.50 -14.83
N ALA A 155 -1.75 13.65 -16.01
CA ALA A 155 -1.91 14.84 -16.85
C ALA A 155 -3.36 15.03 -17.33
N GLU A 156 -4.10 13.92 -17.56
CA GLU A 156 -5.48 13.97 -18.06
C GLU A 156 -6.54 13.90 -16.94
N ILE A 157 -6.34 13.04 -15.93
CA ILE A 157 -7.33 12.84 -14.86
C ILE A 157 -7.43 14.06 -13.97
N ILE A 158 -6.32 14.74 -13.64
CA ILE A 158 -6.37 15.88 -12.72
C ILE A 158 -7.23 17.01 -13.30
N PRO A 159 -7.02 17.50 -14.55
CA PRO A 159 -7.90 18.49 -15.16
C PRO A 159 -9.35 18.00 -15.33
N ALA A 160 -9.54 16.75 -15.76
CA ALA A 160 -10.89 16.18 -15.94
C ALA A 160 -11.68 16.17 -14.61
N PHE A 161 -11.02 15.81 -13.50
CA PHE A 161 -11.68 15.74 -12.20
C PHE A 161 -11.96 17.11 -11.60
N GLN A 162 -11.21 18.15 -11.96
CA GLN A 162 -11.54 19.53 -11.56
C GLN A 162 -12.92 19.97 -12.09
N GLY A 163 -13.30 19.54 -13.31
CA GLY A 163 -14.64 19.80 -13.86
C GLY A 163 -15.77 19.13 -13.05
N ILE A 164 -15.52 17.94 -12.51
CA ILE A 164 -16.47 17.24 -11.63
C ILE A 164 -16.50 17.90 -10.25
N ALA A 165 -15.32 18.18 -9.67
CA ALA A 165 -15.18 18.74 -8.34
C ALA A 165 -15.83 20.13 -8.23
N THR A 166 -15.76 20.95 -9.28
CA THR A 166 -16.38 22.30 -9.28
C THR A 166 -17.91 22.26 -9.33
N LYS A 167 -18.53 21.22 -9.90
CA LYS A 167 -19.99 21.13 -10.06
C LYS A 167 -20.68 20.23 -9.04
N LEU A 168 -20.13 19.05 -8.74
CA LEU A 168 -20.82 18.02 -7.97
C LEU A 168 -20.35 17.93 -6.52
N VAL A 169 -19.04 17.89 -6.30
CA VAL A 169 -18.46 17.72 -4.95
C VAL A 169 -17.30 18.71 -4.76
N PRO A 170 -17.61 19.96 -4.33
CA PRO A 170 -16.60 20.99 -4.10
C PRO A 170 -15.48 20.51 -3.17
N ASN A 171 -14.24 20.82 -3.55
CA ASN A 171 -13.01 20.44 -2.82
C ASN A 171 -12.71 18.93 -2.76
N SER A 172 -13.43 18.11 -3.53
CA SER A 172 -13.08 16.69 -3.69
C SER A 172 -11.75 16.53 -4.44
N LYS A 173 -11.09 15.41 -4.17
CA LYS A 173 -9.81 15.05 -4.78
C LYS A 173 -9.95 13.65 -5.36
N PRO A 174 -9.49 13.41 -6.59
CA PRO A 174 -9.45 12.06 -7.13
C PRO A 174 -8.46 11.23 -6.30
N ALA A 175 -8.94 10.11 -5.76
CA ALA A 175 -8.09 9.10 -5.14
C ALA A 175 -7.67 8.11 -6.22
N LEU A 176 -6.37 7.96 -6.45
CA LEU A 176 -5.82 7.16 -7.54
C LEU A 176 -4.89 6.07 -7.00
N ASP A 177 -4.64 5.06 -7.82
CA ASP A 177 -3.89 3.87 -7.44
C ASP A 177 -2.42 4.19 -7.12
N VAL A 178 -1.78 3.29 -6.38
CA VAL A 178 -0.45 3.44 -5.82
C VAL A 178 0.67 3.84 -6.80
N PRO A 179 0.67 3.47 -8.10
CA PRO A 179 1.75 3.86 -9.00
C PRO A 179 1.87 5.37 -9.20
N ILE A 180 0.83 6.16 -8.88
CA ILE A 180 0.88 7.63 -9.00
C ILE A 180 2.02 8.28 -8.22
N ILE A 181 2.48 7.64 -7.14
CA ILE A 181 3.57 8.18 -6.31
C ILE A 181 4.95 7.67 -6.71
N PHE A 182 5.05 6.64 -7.56
CA PHE A 182 6.33 6.05 -7.95
C PHE A 182 7.29 7.03 -8.65
N PRO A 183 6.81 7.92 -9.54
CA PRO A 183 7.68 8.92 -10.17
C PRO A 183 8.30 9.93 -9.20
N TYR A 184 7.74 10.12 -8.00
CA TYR A 184 8.20 11.13 -7.04
C TYR A 184 9.40 10.67 -6.19
N ALA A 185 9.55 9.36 -5.98
CA ALA A 185 10.71 8.80 -5.26
C ALA A 185 11.06 7.39 -5.76
N PRO A 186 11.61 7.25 -6.99
CA PRO A 186 11.91 5.95 -7.58
C PRO A 186 12.91 5.11 -6.78
N ASN A 187 13.88 5.73 -6.09
CA ASN A 187 14.81 4.95 -5.26
C ASN A 187 14.12 4.39 -4.00
N ALA A 188 13.18 5.15 -3.43
CA ALA A 188 12.36 4.68 -2.31
C ALA A 188 11.44 3.50 -2.70
N VAL A 189 10.94 3.45 -3.94
CA VAL A 189 10.14 2.32 -4.46
C VAL A 189 10.91 1.02 -4.29
N LEU A 190 12.14 0.98 -4.81
CA LEU A 190 12.95 -0.23 -4.81
C LEU A 190 13.37 -0.62 -3.40
N LEU A 191 13.91 0.33 -2.65
CA LEU A 191 14.32 0.09 -1.27
C LEU A 191 13.14 -0.45 -0.45
N GLY A 192 11.96 0.14 -0.64
CA GLY A 192 10.77 -0.28 0.07
C GLY A 192 10.28 -1.67 -0.30
N PHE A 193 10.27 -2.00 -1.61
CA PHE A 193 9.97 -3.35 -2.08
C PHE A 193 10.91 -4.39 -1.45
N PHE A 194 12.22 -4.19 -1.52
CA PHE A 194 13.19 -5.18 -1.04
C PHE A 194 13.14 -5.36 0.47
N VAL A 195 13.09 -4.27 1.22
CA VAL A 195 12.98 -4.35 2.68
C VAL A 195 11.69 -5.08 3.06
N SER A 196 10.57 -4.73 2.42
CA SER A 196 9.30 -5.40 2.69
C SER A 196 9.35 -6.90 2.34
N PHE A 197 9.89 -7.26 1.18
CA PHE A 197 9.97 -8.65 0.71
C PHE A 197 10.92 -9.51 1.55
N ILE A 198 12.08 -8.97 1.96
CA ILE A 198 12.99 -9.62 2.89
C ILE A 198 12.29 -9.87 4.23
N VAL A 199 11.64 -8.84 4.79
CA VAL A 199 10.89 -8.98 6.05
C VAL A 199 9.76 -10.00 5.92
N GLY A 200 9.05 -10.03 4.79
CA GLY A 200 8.02 -11.03 4.54
C GLY A 200 8.58 -12.45 4.43
N THR A 201 9.73 -12.61 3.79
CA THR A 201 10.44 -13.90 3.69
C THR A 201 10.92 -14.36 5.06
N LEU A 202 11.52 -13.48 5.87
CA LEU A 202 11.92 -13.79 7.24
C LEU A 202 10.71 -14.13 8.13
N SER A 203 9.59 -13.43 7.94
CA SER A 203 8.33 -13.73 8.65
C SER A 203 7.81 -15.12 8.30
N MET A 204 7.82 -15.49 7.02
CA MET A 204 7.45 -16.83 6.56
C MET A 204 8.34 -17.91 7.19
N LEU A 205 9.67 -17.72 7.20
CA LEU A 205 10.60 -18.66 7.84
C LEU A 205 10.34 -18.79 9.34
N LEU A 206 10.04 -17.68 10.01
CA LEU A 206 9.67 -17.69 11.43
C LEU A 206 8.36 -18.46 11.67
N MET A 207 7.35 -18.30 10.82
CA MET A 207 6.11 -19.09 10.90
C MET A 207 6.35 -20.60 10.75
N VAL A 208 7.28 -21.00 9.86
CA VAL A 208 7.70 -22.40 9.71
C VAL A 208 8.32 -22.93 11.01
N ILE A 209 9.23 -22.17 11.61
CA ILE A 209 9.89 -22.55 12.88
C ILE A 209 8.86 -22.65 14.02
N LEU A 210 7.93 -21.69 14.09
CA LEU A 210 6.86 -21.65 15.10
C LEU A 210 5.73 -22.67 14.83
N LYS A 211 5.77 -23.41 13.72
CA LYS A 211 4.75 -24.37 13.29
C LYS A 211 3.34 -23.76 13.23
N THR A 212 3.25 -22.48 12.83
CA THR A 212 1.96 -21.80 12.59
C THR A 212 1.51 -21.99 11.15
N THR A 213 0.33 -21.48 10.80
CA THR A 213 -0.02 -21.29 9.39
C THR A 213 1.05 -20.42 8.72
N VAL A 214 1.52 -20.85 7.55
CA VAL A 214 2.60 -20.17 6.82
C VAL A 214 1.98 -19.26 5.77
N ILE A 215 2.25 -17.95 5.89
CA ILE A 215 1.89 -16.98 4.85
C ILE A 215 3.07 -16.84 3.90
N ILE A 216 2.86 -17.22 2.63
CA ILE A 216 3.87 -17.08 1.59
C ILE A 216 3.88 -15.62 1.11
N PRO A 217 5.02 -14.93 1.13
CA PRO A 217 5.09 -13.52 0.74
C PRO A 217 4.84 -13.37 -0.76
N GLY A 218 3.72 -12.72 -1.10
CA GLY A 218 3.37 -12.41 -2.49
C GLY A 218 4.22 -11.27 -3.04
N VAL A 219 4.89 -11.48 -4.18
CA VAL A 219 5.75 -10.46 -4.82
C VAL A 219 4.96 -9.20 -5.15
N VAL A 220 3.73 -9.33 -5.66
CA VAL A 220 2.87 -8.19 -6.01
C VAL A 220 2.58 -7.32 -4.77
N GLY A 221 2.12 -7.93 -3.67
CA GLY A 221 1.82 -7.20 -2.43
C GLY A 221 3.05 -6.50 -1.85
N HIS A 222 4.18 -7.21 -1.75
CA HIS A 222 5.41 -6.61 -1.26
C HIS A 222 6.00 -5.57 -2.21
N PHE A 223 5.82 -5.70 -3.52
CA PHE A 223 6.24 -4.69 -4.48
C PHE A 223 5.41 -3.43 -4.36
N PHE A 224 4.10 -3.50 -4.56
CA PHE A 224 3.25 -2.32 -4.56
C PHE A 224 3.11 -1.70 -3.16
N CYS A 225 2.76 -2.50 -2.15
CA CYS A 225 2.58 -1.98 -0.79
C CYS A 225 3.92 -1.67 -0.11
N GLY A 226 4.96 -2.47 -0.34
CA GLY A 226 6.29 -2.19 0.20
C GLY A 226 6.94 -0.96 -0.43
N ALA A 227 6.80 -0.75 -1.75
CA ALA A 227 7.26 0.46 -2.43
C ALA A 227 6.55 1.71 -1.92
N ALA A 228 5.22 1.66 -1.81
CA ALA A 228 4.44 2.77 -1.28
C ALA A 228 4.82 3.08 0.16
N ALA A 229 4.92 2.07 1.02
CA ALA A 229 5.43 2.25 2.38
C ALA A 229 6.82 2.90 2.36
N GLY A 230 7.70 2.51 1.45
CA GLY A 230 9.04 3.10 1.31
C GLY A 230 8.99 4.58 0.99
N ILE A 231 8.14 4.99 0.04
CA ILE A 231 7.94 6.39 -0.34
C ILE A 231 7.34 7.20 0.83
N TYR A 232 6.32 6.67 1.50
CA TYR A 232 5.70 7.35 2.65
C TYR A 232 6.68 7.53 3.81
N GLY A 233 7.44 6.49 4.13
CA GLY A 233 8.51 6.54 5.12
C GLY A 233 9.62 7.53 4.72
N ASN A 234 10.03 7.54 3.44
CA ASN A 234 11.01 8.47 2.90
C ASN A 234 10.55 9.94 3.02
N SER A 235 9.28 10.23 2.72
CA SER A 235 8.71 11.59 2.73
C SER A 235 8.82 12.32 4.08
N THR A 236 9.02 11.56 5.17
CA THR A 236 9.08 12.10 6.54
C THR A 236 10.38 11.76 7.26
N GLY A 237 11.06 10.70 6.84
CA GLY A 237 12.19 10.12 7.56
C GLY A 237 13.40 9.79 6.69
N GLY A 238 13.39 10.16 5.41
CA GLY A 238 14.46 9.87 4.47
C GLY A 238 14.73 8.37 4.32
N ARG A 239 15.97 7.99 3.98
CA ARG A 239 16.40 6.59 3.81
C ARG A 239 16.06 5.71 5.01
N ARG A 240 16.28 6.21 6.23
CA ARG A 240 15.97 5.48 7.46
C ARG A 240 14.46 5.27 7.61
N GLY A 241 13.67 6.30 7.30
CA GLY A 241 12.22 6.20 7.28
C GLY A 241 11.71 5.20 6.24
N ALA A 242 12.31 5.17 5.05
CA ALA A 242 11.97 4.21 4.01
C ALA A 242 12.19 2.76 4.48
N VAL A 243 13.35 2.47 5.07
CA VAL A 243 13.66 1.12 5.59
C VAL A 243 12.71 0.74 6.73
N ILE A 244 12.59 1.56 7.77
CA ILE A 244 11.77 1.23 8.94
C ILE A 244 10.30 1.12 8.52
N GLY A 245 9.82 2.07 7.73
CA GLY A 245 8.46 2.12 7.26
C GLY A 245 8.06 0.91 6.42
N SER A 246 8.90 0.52 5.45
CA SER A 246 8.68 -0.69 4.65
C SER A 246 8.83 -1.98 5.44
N ALA A 247 9.72 -2.03 6.44
CA ALA A 247 9.84 -3.17 7.34
C ALA A 247 8.57 -3.35 8.19
N VAL A 248 8.07 -2.26 8.78
CA VAL A 248 6.82 -2.29 9.55
C VAL A 248 5.65 -2.69 8.65
N ASN A 249 5.52 -2.11 7.46
CA ASN A 249 4.48 -2.53 6.53
C ASN A 249 4.63 -4.01 6.12
N GLY A 250 5.86 -4.48 5.87
CA GLY A 250 6.17 -5.89 5.60
C GLY A 250 5.69 -6.81 6.71
N LEU A 251 5.97 -6.47 7.97
CA LEU A 251 5.47 -7.22 9.12
C LEU A 251 3.94 -7.22 9.17
N LEU A 252 3.29 -6.07 8.96
CA LEU A 252 1.83 -5.98 8.99
C LEU A 252 1.21 -6.91 7.94
N ILE A 253 1.67 -6.86 6.69
CA ILE A 253 1.09 -7.65 5.60
C ILE A 253 1.49 -9.14 5.65
N SER A 254 2.51 -9.51 6.42
CA SER A 254 2.86 -10.92 6.65
C SER A 254 2.12 -11.53 7.83
N TRP A 255 1.92 -10.79 8.93
CA TRP A 255 1.37 -11.34 10.18
C TRP A 255 -0.14 -11.11 10.36
N LEU A 256 -0.68 -9.96 9.93
CA LEU A 256 -2.12 -9.72 10.03
C LEU A 256 -2.99 -10.74 9.27
N PRO A 257 -2.56 -11.34 8.13
CA PRO A 257 -3.35 -12.37 7.49
C PRO A 257 -3.66 -13.57 8.40
N LEU A 258 -2.77 -13.92 9.34
CA LEU A 258 -3.04 -14.98 10.33
C LEU A 258 -4.25 -14.67 11.21
N LEU A 259 -4.49 -13.38 11.48
CA LEU A 259 -5.57 -12.93 12.35
C LEU A 259 -6.91 -12.80 11.62
N ILE A 260 -6.91 -12.59 10.29
CA ILE A 260 -8.14 -12.50 9.51
C ILE A 260 -8.65 -13.89 9.08
N LEU A 261 -7.77 -14.88 8.85
CA LEU A 261 -8.16 -16.21 8.39
C LEU A 261 -9.33 -16.86 9.16
N PRO A 262 -9.42 -16.76 10.51
CA PRO A 262 -10.54 -17.34 11.26
C PRO A 262 -11.90 -16.71 10.95
N VAL A 263 -11.95 -15.49 10.43
CA VAL A 263 -13.21 -14.74 10.18
C VAL A 263 -13.64 -14.76 8.70
N LEU A 264 -12.90 -15.49 7.84
CA LEU A 264 -13.18 -15.57 6.40
C LEU A 264 -14.18 -16.67 6.00
N GLY A 265 -14.72 -17.42 6.95
CA GLY A 265 -15.67 -18.52 6.67
C GLY A 265 -15.08 -19.52 5.66
N ASN A 266 -15.85 -19.80 4.60
CA ASN A 266 -15.45 -20.75 3.54
C ASN A 266 -14.23 -20.31 2.72
N LEU A 267 -13.89 -19.01 2.68
CA LEU A 267 -12.68 -18.56 1.97
C LEU A 267 -11.38 -19.06 2.62
N LYS A 268 -11.41 -19.42 3.92
CA LYS A 268 -10.29 -20.07 4.60
C LYS A 268 -9.88 -21.38 3.89
N MET A 269 -10.84 -22.08 3.29
CA MET A 269 -10.62 -23.36 2.61
C MET A 269 -9.87 -23.22 1.28
N ALA A 270 -9.81 -22.01 0.71
CA ALA A 270 -9.10 -21.73 -0.52
C ALA A 270 -7.58 -21.50 -0.33
N ALA A 271 -7.07 -21.61 0.91
CA ALA A 271 -5.68 -21.30 1.27
C ALA A 271 -5.20 -19.93 0.76
N SER A 272 -6.12 -19.00 0.56
CA SER A 272 -5.87 -17.68 -0.01
C SER A 272 -6.26 -16.61 1.01
N THR A 273 -5.49 -15.54 1.04
CA THR A 273 -5.69 -14.41 1.96
C THR A 273 -5.32 -13.10 1.28
N PHE A 274 -5.59 -12.00 1.95
CA PHE A 274 -5.36 -10.66 1.44
C PHE A 274 -4.05 -10.09 1.98
N ALA A 275 -3.36 -9.30 1.16
CA ALA A 275 -2.00 -8.84 1.45
C ALA A 275 -1.91 -7.34 1.78
N ASP A 276 -3.04 -6.64 1.97
CA ASP A 276 -3.01 -5.20 2.22
C ASP A 276 -3.74 -4.83 3.52
N THR A 277 -3.24 -3.80 4.19
CA THR A 277 -3.68 -3.41 5.53
C THR A 277 -5.14 -3.02 5.62
N ASP A 278 -5.73 -2.47 4.56
CA ASP A 278 -7.12 -1.99 4.57
C ASP A 278 -8.09 -3.16 4.36
N TYR A 279 -7.64 -4.29 3.81
CA TYR A 279 -8.37 -5.56 3.91
C TYR A 279 -8.29 -6.10 5.34
N LEU A 280 -7.06 -6.11 5.87
CA LEU A 280 -6.71 -6.87 7.07
C LEU A 280 -7.25 -6.22 8.34
N ILE A 281 -6.91 -4.95 8.61
CA ILE A 281 -7.25 -4.29 9.88
C ILE A 281 -8.77 -4.10 10.01
N PRO A 282 -9.47 -3.47 9.06
CA PRO A 282 -10.92 -3.33 9.13
C PRO A 282 -11.64 -4.68 9.06
N GLY A 283 -11.13 -5.62 8.25
CA GLY A 283 -11.70 -6.97 8.14
C GLY A 283 -11.61 -7.77 9.45
N ILE A 284 -10.48 -7.70 10.17
CA ILE A 284 -10.33 -8.32 11.50
C ILE A 284 -11.31 -7.70 12.50
N LEU A 285 -11.42 -6.38 12.53
CA LEU A 285 -12.34 -5.69 13.44
C LEU A 285 -13.80 -6.05 13.15
N LEU A 286 -14.18 -6.01 11.88
CA LEU A 286 -15.53 -6.33 11.42
C LEU A 286 -15.87 -7.80 11.67
N GLY A 287 -14.94 -8.71 11.41
CA GLY A 287 -15.10 -10.13 11.67
C GLY A 287 -15.25 -10.46 13.17
N LYS A 288 -14.45 -9.81 14.03
CA LYS A 288 -14.60 -9.94 15.50
C LYS A 288 -15.95 -9.43 15.99
N LEU A 289 -16.43 -8.30 15.47
CA LEU A 289 -17.78 -7.82 15.77
C LEU A 289 -18.86 -8.80 15.27
N GLY A 290 -18.64 -9.41 14.12
CA GLY A 290 -19.52 -10.43 13.54
C GLY A 290 -19.68 -11.67 14.42
N GLN A 291 -18.66 -12.04 15.21
CA GLN A 291 -18.76 -13.16 16.17
C GLN A 291 -19.75 -12.87 17.31
N ALA A 292 -20.00 -11.60 17.64
CA ALA A 292 -21.03 -11.19 18.61
C ALA A 292 -22.45 -11.17 17.99
N GLY A 293 -22.58 -11.47 16.70
CA GLY A 293 -23.84 -11.66 16.00
C GLY A 293 -24.25 -10.52 15.06
N PRO A 294 -25.31 -10.74 14.25
CA PRO A 294 -25.84 -9.80 13.25
C PRO A 294 -26.16 -8.39 13.79
N THR A 295 -26.67 -8.29 15.02
CA THR A 295 -27.01 -7.00 15.61
C THR A 295 -25.76 -6.20 15.96
N ALA A 296 -24.74 -6.86 16.50
CA ALA A 296 -23.49 -6.21 16.90
C ALA A 296 -22.75 -5.62 15.68
N ILE A 297 -22.72 -6.34 14.56
CA ILE A 297 -22.05 -5.86 13.34
C ILE A 297 -22.79 -4.68 12.72
N ILE A 298 -24.14 -4.69 12.69
CA ILE A 298 -24.95 -3.56 12.22
C ILE A 298 -24.72 -2.33 13.10
N CYS A 299 -24.82 -2.48 14.42
CA CYS A 299 -24.57 -1.40 15.36
C CYS A 299 -23.14 -0.86 15.24
N GLY A 300 -22.15 -1.73 15.06
CA GLY A 300 -20.75 -1.35 14.86
C GLY A 300 -20.53 -0.55 13.58
N ILE A 301 -21.15 -0.95 12.46
CA ILE A 301 -21.09 -0.20 11.19
C ILE A 301 -21.76 1.17 11.35
N LEU A 302 -22.96 1.22 11.93
CA LEU A 302 -23.66 2.49 12.15
C LEU A 302 -22.89 3.42 13.08
N ALA A 303 -22.33 2.89 14.17
CA ALA A 303 -21.47 3.66 15.08
C ALA A 303 -20.23 4.19 14.36
N PHE A 304 -19.55 3.37 13.53
CA PHE A 304 -18.42 3.81 12.73
C PHE A 304 -18.80 4.97 11.81
N VAL A 305 -19.90 4.85 11.07
CA VAL A 305 -20.42 5.92 10.19
C VAL A 305 -20.68 7.20 10.99
N VAL A 306 -21.43 7.11 12.10
CA VAL A 306 -21.77 8.27 12.94
C VAL A 306 -20.52 8.94 13.51
N ILE A 307 -19.55 8.16 14.00
CA ILE A 307 -18.28 8.68 14.52
C ILE A 307 -17.52 9.45 13.44
N ILE A 308 -17.45 8.93 12.22
CA ILE A 308 -16.76 9.60 11.11
C ILE A 308 -17.49 10.89 10.71
N PHE A 309 -18.82 10.91 10.66
CA PHE A 309 -19.58 12.15 10.41
C PHE A 309 -19.37 13.18 11.51
N ALA A 310 -19.42 12.77 12.78
CA ALA A 310 -19.19 13.66 13.93
C ALA A 310 -17.76 14.25 13.91
N LEU A 311 -16.75 13.41 13.63
CA LEU A 311 -15.37 13.85 13.47
C LEU A 311 -15.22 14.83 12.30
N SER A 312 -15.85 14.56 11.15
CA SER A 312 -15.84 15.45 9.99
C SER A 312 -16.44 16.82 10.32
N PHE A 313 -17.59 16.85 10.98
CA PHE A 313 -18.23 18.10 11.41
C PHE A 313 -17.37 18.89 12.40
N TYR A 314 -16.76 18.20 13.37
CA TYR A 314 -15.87 18.79 14.36
C TYR A 314 -14.62 19.41 13.70
N LEU A 315 -13.96 18.66 12.82
CA LEU A 315 -12.75 19.12 12.12
C LEU A 315 -13.06 20.32 11.22
N ASN A 316 -14.15 20.28 10.46
CA ASN A 316 -14.59 21.40 9.63
C ASN A 316 -14.91 22.65 10.46
N SER A 317 -15.58 22.49 11.61
CA SER A 317 -15.89 23.60 12.51
C SER A 317 -14.64 24.20 13.14
N ARG A 318 -13.65 23.38 13.47
CA ARG A 318 -12.34 23.83 13.97
C ARG A 318 -11.58 24.63 12.90
N ASP A 319 -11.57 24.15 11.66
CA ASP A 319 -10.85 24.80 10.56
C ASP A 319 -11.49 26.15 10.17
N LYS A 320 -12.83 26.24 10.19
CA LYS A 320 -13.56 27.51 10.02
C LYS A 320 -13.17 28.53 11.10
N ARG A 321 -13.18 28.11 12.38
CA ARG A 321 -12.77 28.97 13.51
C ARG A 321 -11.32 29.43 13.39
N ARG A 322 -10.40 28.55 12.98
CA ARG A 322 -9.00 28.91 12.79
C ARG A 322 -8.80 29.96 11.69
N LYS A 323 -9.55 29.84 10.58
CA LYS A 323 -9.52 30.83 9.49
C LYS A 323 -10.05 32.20 9.94
N ALA A 324 -11.16 32.23 10.66
CA ALA A 324 -11.74 33.47 11.19
C ALA A 324 -10.76 34.22 12.13
N MET A 325 -10.10 33.49 13.04
CA MET A 325 -9.09 34.10 13.94
C MET A 325 -7.84 34.59 13.21
N SER A 326 -7.48 33.99 12.07
CA SER A 326 -6.34 34.46 11.26
C SER A 326 -6.67 35.68 10.40
N SER A 327 -7.93 35.85 10.01
CA SER A 327 -8.39 37.03 9.26
C SER A 327 -8.62 38.26 10.14
N GLU A 328 -8.87 38.08 11.45
CA GLU A 328 -8.94 39.19 12.41
C GLU A 328 -7.57 39.72 12.85
N LYS A 329 -6.48 38.98 12.56
CA LYS A 329 -5.10 39.34 12.92
C LYS A 329 -4.32 40.04 11.79
N ASN A 330 -4.90 40.14 10.60
CA ASN A 330 -4.34 40.84 9.43
C ASN A 330 -5.22 42.05 9.10
#